data_AF-A0A2E0VVN0-F1
#
_entry.id   AF-A0A2E0VVN0-F1
#
_cell.length_a   1.000
_cell.length_b   1.000
_cell.length_c   1.000
_cell.angle_alpha   90.00
_cell.angle_beta   90.00
_cell.angle_gamma   90.00
#
_symmetry.space_group_name_H-M   'P 1'
#
loop_
_entity.id
_entity.type
_entity.pdbx_description
1 polymer ?
#
loop_
_entity_poly.entity_id
_entity_poly.type
_entity_poly.pdbx_seq_one_letter_code
_entity_poly.pdbx_strand_id
1 'polypeptide(L)'
;MTTVQLLGVEGSEKMKKLRNNVETALSRLGMDASVKVVSDVEELMRFKINGIPALVINGKVVLQKVVPEVEDLQILLNLFKDKFSKSFDMNDILVPTDFSTVSADALKFAVNLASAGNGSVTVLHISHPEFDPNLLFPEMNFQDLEAFQKDRMDHFLKEVFGEEIPENINSKVEIGFAVEQIVKHSASGEFDLIVMGGRGDKGTLEKWFGSVSTSVTQLAKCPVLLIPQGTIYEPFKHILFASNFESTTPETLSYLSSIATTFGADVHFVHVQDESSSKQYKEIEKRLFEILFEGGEPAFSFTMTTVEGESVSEALNEYANKHNIDLMIMVHPHRSFWENIFHKSVTKSMAFNTRIPLMVIPA
;
A
#
# COMPACT_ATOMS: atom_id res chain seq x y z
N MET A 1 -13.68 12.93 17.49
CA MET A 1 -12.97 13.82 18.43
C MET A 1 -11.85 13.00 19.03
N THR A 2 -10.60 13.45 18.87
CA THR A 2 -9.42 12.73 19.39
C THR A 2 -9.43 12.79 20.91
N THR A 3 -9.20 11.66 21.57
CA THR A 3 -9.06 11.61 23.03
C THR A 3 -7.60 11.49 23.41
N VAL A 4 -7.14 12.37 24.28
CA VAL A 4 -5.75 12.40 24.75
C VAL A 4 -5.78 12.27 26.26
N GLN A 5 -5.13 11.24 26.79
CA GLN A 5 -5.01 11.04 28.24
C GLN A 5 -3.54 11.11 28.64
N LEU A 6 -3.26 11.90 29.68
CA LEU A 6 -1.93 12.08 30.22
C LEU A 6 -1.85 11.35 31.55
N LEU A 7 -1.12 10.25 31.56
CA LEU A 7 -0.99 9.36 32.69
C LEU A 7 0.21 9.78 33.54
N GLY A 8 0.02 10.10 34.81
CA GLY A 8 1.13 10.43 35.69
C GLY A 8 0.75 11.13 36.98
N VAL A 9 1.77 11.52 37.76
CA VAL A 9 1.57 12.26 39.01
C VAL A 9 1.18 13.69 38.69
N GLU A 10 -0.04 14.04 39.06
CA GLU A 10 -0.58 15.39 38.89
C GLU A 10 0.29 16.42 39.63
N GLY A 11 0.56 17.55 38.96
CA GLY A 11 1.41 18.61 39.52
C GLY A 11 2.92 18.36 39.47
N SER A 12 3.40 17.19 39.03
CA SER A 12 4.85 16.97 38.83
C SER A 12 5.39 17.81 37.65
N GLU A 13 6.65 18.24 37.73
CA GLU A 13 7.27 19.08 36.67
C GLU A 13 7.25 18.40 35.29
N LYS A 14 7.50 17.08 35.24
CA LYS A 14 7.40 16.31 33.99
C LYS A 14 5.97 16.31 33.43
N MET A 15 4.96 16.21 34.29
CA MET A 15 3.56 16.18 33.90
C MET A 15 3.08 17.55 33.43
N LYS A 16 3.49 18.63 34.10
CA LYS A 16 3.24 20.01 33.64
C LYS A 16 3.85 20.27 32.27
N LYS A 17 5.13 19.87 32.06
CA LYS A 17 5.80 20.02 30.77
C LYS A 17 5.10 19.21 29.67
N LEU A 18 4.76 17.95 29.93
CA LEU A 18 4.04 17.10 28.97
C LEU A 18 2.69 17.72 28.57
N ARG A 19 1.91 18.19 29.55
CA ARG A 19 0.62 18.84 29.29
C ARG A 19 0.77 20.08 28.41
N ASN A 20 1.69 20.97 28.77
CA ASN A 20 1.94 22.19 28.01
C ASN A 20 2.37 21.87 26.56
N ASN A 21 3.25 20.89 26.39
CA ASN A 21 3.73 20.50 25.07
C ASN A 21 2.59 19.92 24.21
N VAL A 22 1.71 19.10 24.80
CA VAL A 22 0.53 18.50 24.13
C VAL A 22 -0.49 19.57 23.75
N GLU A 23 -0.85 20.46 24.66
CA GLU A 23 -1.81 21.56 24.40
C GLU A 23 -1.27 22.50 23.30
N THR A 24 0.04 22.79 23.31
CA THR A 24 0.69 23.59 22.27
C THR A 24 0.64 22.89 20.91
N ALA A 25 0.95 21.59 20.86
CA ALA A 25 0.92 20.81 19.62
C ALA A 25 -0.50 20.73 19.03
N LEU A 26 -1.51 20.47 19.86
CA LEU A 26 -2.92 20.47 19.45
C LEU A 26 -3.35 21.81 18.86
N SER A 27 -2.98 22.91 19.52
CA SER A 27 -3.27 24.27 19.04
C SER A 27 -2.60 24.57 17.70
N ARG A 28 -1.33 24.17 17.51
CA ARG A 28 -0.61 24.36 16.24
C ARG A 28 -1.23 23.56 15.09
N LEU A 29 -1.79 22.38 15.39
CA LEU A 29 -2.43 21.51 14.41
C LEU A 29 -3.88 21.92 14.08
N GLY A 30 -4.48 22.85 14.83
CA GLY A 30 -5.91 23.14 14.75
C GLY A 30 -6.78 21.91 15.06
N MET A 31 -6.30 21.03 15.94
CA MET A 31 -6.98 19.77 16.26
C MET A 31 -7.92 19.95 17.45
N ASP A 32 -9.18 19.54 17.27
CA ASP A 32 -10.14 19.44 18.37
C ASP A 32 -9.98 18.10 19.11
N ALA A 33 -9.47 18.15 20.33
CA ALA A 33 -9.19 16.98 21.16
C ALA A 33 -9.55 17.22 22.63
N SER A 34 -10.05 16.17 23.30
CA SER A 34 -10.27 16.17 24.74
C SER A 34 -8.99 15.73 25.45
N VAL A 35 -8.39 16.60 26.26
CA VAL A 35 -7.19 16.29 27.05
C VAL A 35 -7.58 16.05 28.51
N LYS A 36 -7.35 14.83 29.02
CA LYS A 36 -7.61 14.44 30.42
C LYS A 36 -6.32 14.03 31.11
N VAL A 37 -6.09 14.49 32.33
CA VAL A 37 -5.03 13.94 33.20
C VAL A 37 -5.60 12.76 33.98
N VAL A 38 -4.87 11.66 34.03
CA VAL A 38 -5.21 10.47 34.81
C VAL A 38 -4.10 10.25 35.84
N SER A 39 -4.43 10.48 37.10
CA SER A 39 -3.52 10.37 38.24
C SER A 39 -3.93 9.27 39.24
N ASP A 40 -5.14 8.72 39.09
CA ASP A 40 -5.65 7.64 39.94
C ASP A 40 -4.91 6.32 39.66
N VAL A 41 -4.45 5.65 40.72
CA VAL A 41 -3.62 4.45 40.62
C VAL A 41 -4.38 3.27 40.02
N GLU A 42 -5.66 3.10 40.34
CA GLU A 42 -6.47 2.02 39.78
C GLU A 42 -6.74 2.23 38.29
N GLU A 43 -6.99 3.48 37.87
CA GLU A 43 -7.17 3.86 36.46
C GLU A 43 -5.85 3.67 35.68
N LEU A 44 -4.70 4.06 36.25
CA LEU A 44 -3.38 3.89 35.64
C LEU A 44 -3.03 2.42 35.37
N MET A 45 -3.34 1.52 36.32
CA MET A 45 -3.05 0.09 36.20
C MET A 45 -3.79 -0.58 35.03
N ARG A 46 -4.94 -0.03 34.59
CA ARG A 46 -5.70 -0.55 33.44
C ARG A 46 -4.95 -0.38 32.11
N PHE A 47 -4.05 0.59 32.02
CA PHE A 47 -3.29 0.87 30.80
C PHE A 47 -2.05 -0.03 30.63
N LYS A 48 -1.74 -0.92 31.58
CA LYS A 48 -0.57 -1.83 31.54
C LYS A 48 0.75 -1.10 31.23
N ILE A 49 0.95 0.09 31.80
CA ILE A 49 2.13 0.91 31.56
C ILE A 49 3.34 0.44 32.37
N ASN A 50 4.53 0.56 31.77
CA ASN A 50 5.83 0.24 32.35
C ASN A 50 6.49 1.45 33.02
N GLY A 51 5.91 2.66 32.92
CA GLY A 51 6.34 3.84 33.66
C GLY A 51 5.63 5.13 33.27
N ILE A 52 5.78 6.15 34.13
CA ILE A 52 5.16 7.48 33.99
C ILE A 52 6.21 8.59 33.83
N PRO A 53 5.88 9.75 33.22
CA PRO A 53 4.58 10.07 32.60
C PRO A 53 4.36 9.23 31.33
N ALA A 54 3.11 9.00 30.98
CA ALA A 54 2.73 8.33 29.75
C ALA A 54 1.65 9.12 29.00
N LEU A 55 1.70 9.06 27.68
CA LEU A 55 0.74 9.69 26.78
C LEU A 55 -0.11 8.59 26.16
N VAL A 56 -1.43 8.77 26.23
CA VAL A 56 -2.41 7.89 25.60
C VAL A 56 -3.19 8.71 24.58
N ILE A 57 -3.33 8.20 23.37
CA ILE A 57 -4.15 8.81 22.33
C ILE A 57 -5.15 7.75 21.84
N ASN A 58 -6.44 8.08 21.83
CA ASN A 58 -7.54 7.19 21.44
C ASN A 58 -7.49 5.82 22.14
N GLY A 59 -7.15 5.82 23.44
CA GLY A 59 -7.08 4.63 24.28
C GLY A 59 -5.81 3.78 24.12
N LYS A 60 -4.90 4.13 23.21
CA LYS A 60 -3.59 3.46 23.04
C LYS A 60 -2.49 4.23 23.74
N VAL A 61 -1.60 3.53 24.46
CA VAL A 61 -0.40 4.12 25.06
C VAL A 61 0.63 4.38 23.96
N VAL A 62 0.99 5.64 23.75
CA VAL A 62 1.87 6.11 22.67
C VAL A 62 3.28 6.43 23.18
N LEU A 63 3.41 6.93 24.40
CA LEU A 63 4.71 7.22 25.00
C LEU A 63 4.71 6.91 26.48
N GLN A 64 5.88 6.55 27.02
CA GLN A 64 6.09 6.29 28.44
C GLN A 64 7.48 6.76 28.88
N LYS A 65 7.62 7.20 30.13
CA LYS A 65 8.88 7.61 30.79
C LYS A 65 9.60 8.83 30.19
N VAL A 66 9.10 9.36 29.08
CA VAL A 66 9.68 10.52 28.36
C VAL A 66 8.67 11.66 28.27
N VAL A 67 9.18 12.88 28.12
CA VAL A 67 8.38 14.06 27.81
C VAL A 67 8.87 14.58 26.44
N PRO A 68 8.12 14.33 25.36
CA PRO A 68 8.49 14.74 24.00
C PRO A 68 8.45 16.26 23.84
N GLU A 69 9.17 16.80 22.86
CA GLU A 69 9.06 18.21 22.49
C GLU A 69 7.80 18.46 21.63
N VAL A 70 7.46 19.72 21.40
CA VAL A 70 6.21 20.10 20.71
C VAL A 70 6.19 19.57 19.28
N GLU A 71 7.32 19.62 18.58
CA GLU A 71 7.47 19.17 17.21
C GLU A 71 7.20 17.66 17.08
N ASP A 72 7.73 16.85 18.01
CA ASP A 72 7.48 15.41 18.07
C ASP A 72 5.98 15.14 18.29
N LEU A 73 5.37 15.86 19.24
CA LEU A 73 3.93 15.72 19.52
C LEU A 73 3.06 16.12 18.34
N GLN A 74 3.47 17.08 17.52
CA GLN A 74 2.72 17.45 16.32
C GLN A 74 2.70 16.30 15.31
N ILE A 75 3.82 15.57 15.18
CA ILE A 75 3.89 14.37 14.34
C ILE A 75 2.95 13.32 14.92
N LEU A 76 3.16 12.94 16.19
CA LEU A 76 2.37 11.93 16.91
C LEU A 76 0.86 12.21 16.79
N LEU A 77 0.42 13.42 17.17
CA LEU A 77 -0.99 13.78 17.13
C LEU A 77 -1.56 13.77 15.70
N ASN A 78 -0.78 14.12 14.68
CA ASN A 78 -1.21 14.01 13.30
C ASN A 78 -1.43 12.54 12.87
N LEU A 79 -0.62 11.60 13.39
CA LEU A 79 -0.77 10.16 13.10
C LEU A 79 -2.09 9.59 13.63
N PHE A 80 -2.56 10.14 14.73
CA PHE A 80 -3.82 9.75 15.37
C PHE A 80 -4.98 10.68 14.96
N LYS A 81 -4.72 11.72 14.14
CA LYS A 81 -5.72 12.61 13.53
C LYS A 81 -6.40 11.90 12.38
N ASP A 82 -5.58 11.42 11.46
CA ASP A 82 -6.00 10.51 10.43
C ASP A 82 -6.22 9.20 11.13
N LYS A 83 -7.43 8.69 11.04
CA LYS A 83 -7.76 7.45 11.71
C LYS A 83 -6.68 6.41 11.32
N PHE A 84 -6.06 5.76 12.30
CA PHE A 84 -5.56 4.38 12.16
C PHE A 84 -6.74 3.42 11.85
N SER A 85 -7.63 3.77 10.90
CA SER A 85 -8.83 3.03 10.54
C SER A 85 -8.91 2.69 9.06
N LYS A 86 -7.87 2.92 8.27
CA LYS A 86 -7.67 2.02 7.15
C LYS A 86 -6.73 0.92 7.64
N SER A 87 -7.32 -0.07 8.32
CA SER A 87 -6.84 -1.43 8.11
C SER A 87 -6.87 -1.64 6.60
N PHE A 88 -5.74 -2.06 6.04
CA PHE A 88 -5.76 -2.56 4.67
C PHE A 88 -6.39 -3.94 4.73
N ASP A 89 -7.71 -3.94 4.64
CA ASP A 89 -8.46 -5.16 4.51
C ASP A 89 -8.38 -5.50 3.01
N MET A 90 -7.70 -6.59 2.63
CA MET A 90 -7.61 -7.04 1.22
C MET A 90 -8.92 -7.70 0.79
N ASN A 91 -10.03 -7.11 1.17
CA ASN A 91 -11.34 -7.73 1.06
C ASN A 91 -11.94 -7.44 -0.29
N ASP A 92 -11.94 -6.19 -0.75
CA ASP A 92 -12.59 -5.85 -2.02
C ASP A 92 -11.56 -5.50 -3.09
N ILE A 93 -11.31 -6.46 -3.99
CA ILE A 93 -10.27 -6.38 -5.02
C ILE A 93 -10.89 -6.10 -6.39
N LEU A 94 -10.42 -5.05 -7.07
CA LEU A 94 -10.74 -4.80 -8.47
C LEU A 94 -9.70 -5.44 -9.39
N VAL A 95 -10.14 -6.23 -10.36
CA VAL A 95 -9.29 -6.85 -11.39
C VAL A 95 -9.71 -6.38 -12.78
N PRO A 96 -9.03 -5.38 -13.35
CA PRO A 96 -9.21 -5.01 -14.75
C PRO A 96 -8.73 -6.13 -15.69
N THR A 97 -9.52 -6.45 -16.72
CA THR A 97 -9.17 -7.47 -17.72
C THR A 97 -9.35 -6.98 -19.16
N ASP A 98 -8.40 -7.35 -20.01
CA ASP A 98 -8.46 -7.26 -21.48
C ASP A 98 -8.67 -8.64 -22.13
N PHE A 99 -9.07 -9.64 -21.33
CA PHE A 99 -9.21 -11.05 -21.69
C PHE A 99 -7.90 -11.72 -22.14
N SER A 100 -6.74 -11.15 -21.81
CA SER A 100 -5.45 -11.78 -22.05
C SER A 100 -5.12 -12.86 -21.01
N THR A 101 -4.20 -13.76 -21.37
CA THR A 101 -3.64 -14.75 -20.45
C THR A 101 -3.01 -14.13 -19.21
N VAL A 102 -2.37 -12.97 -19.35
CA VAL A 102 -1.76 -12.26 -18.21
C VAL A 102 -2.81 -11.65 -17.29
N SER A 103 -3.92 -11.15 -17.84
CA SER A 103 -5.05 -10.72 -17.02
C SER A 103 -5.74 -11.91 -16.31
N ALA A 104 -5.76 -13.09 -16.93
CA ALA A 104 -6.24 -14.31 -16.30
C ALA A 104 -5.35 -14.77 -15.13
N ASP A 105 -4.03 -14.70 -15.28
CA ASP A 105 -3.09 -15.00 -14.18
C ASP A 105 -3.29 -14.04 -13.01
N ALA A 106 -3.44 -12.74 -13.29
CA ALA A 106 -3.74 -11.74 -12.27
C ALA A 106 -5.08 -11.99 -11.58
N LEU A 107 -6.10 -12.42 -12.31
CA LEU A 107 -7.40 -12.79 -11.75
C LEU A 107 -7.29 -14.00 -10.83
N LYS A 108 -6.61 -15.07 -11.25
CA LYS A 108 -6.36 -16.24 -10.39
C LYS A 108 -5.61 -15.85 -9.12
N PHE A 109 -4.60 -14.99 -9.26
CA PHE A 109 -3.86 -14.46 -8.12
C PHE A 109 -4.78 -13.72 -7.15
N ALA A 110 -5.58 -12.78 -7.66
CA ALA A 110 -6.51 -11.96 -6.88
C ALA A 110 -7.55 -12.80 -6.13
N VAL A 111 -8.12 -13.84 -6.78
CA VAL A 111 -9.11 -14.72 -6.14
C VAL A 111 -8.50 -15.50 -4.97
N ASN A 112 -7.28 -16.02 -5.14
CA ASN A 112 -6.59 -16.71 -4.05
C ASN A 112 -6.19 -15.74 -2.92
N LEU A 113 -5.74 -14.53 -3.27
CA LEU A 113 -5.44 -13.46 -2.32
C LEU A 113 -6.67 -13.06 -1.51
N ALA A 114 -7.80 -12.80 -2.16
CA ALA A 114 -9.07 -12.44 -1.52
C ALA A 114 -9.61 -13.58 -0.63
N SER A 115 -9.47 -14.83 -1.06
CA SER A 115 -9.93 -16.00 -0.31
C SER A 115 -9.22 -16.14 1.05
N ALA A 116 -7.97 -15.68 1.17
CA ALA A 116 -7.26 -15.65 2.44
C ALA A 116 -7.88 -14.69 3.47
N GLY A 117 -8.62 -13.66 3.01
CA GLY A 117 -9.27 -12.65 3.84
C GLY A 117 -10.80 -12.75 3.91
N ASN A 118 -11.43 -13.79 3.35
CA ASN A 118 -12.88 -13.83 3.09
C ASN A 118 -13.38 -12.63 2.25
N GLY A 119 -12.55 -12.15 1.32
CA GLY A 119 -12.84 -11.04 0.42
C GLY A 119 -13.59 -11.43 -0.85
N SER A 120 -13.97 -10.40 -1.62
CA SER A 120 -14.58 -10.47 -2.93
C SER A 120 -13.68 -9.90 -4.03
N VAL A 121 -13.86 -10.38 -5.25
CA VAL A 121 -13.17 -9.89 -6.44
C VAL A 121 -14.20 -9.35 -7.42
N THR A 122 -14.00 -8.14 -7.91
CA THR A 122 -14.76 -7.59 -9.05
C THR A 122 -13.88 -7.58 -10.29
N VAL A 123 -14.25 -8.36 -11.29
CA VAL A 123 -13.59 -8.38 -12.60
C VAL A 123 -14.22 -7.31 -13.48
N LEU A 124 -13.40 -6.38 -13.98
CA LEU A 124 -13.86 -5.23 -14.76
C LEU A 124 -13.28 -5.30 -16.18
N HIS A 125 -14.15 -5.44 -17.17
CA HIS A 125 -13.79 -5.22 -18.57
C HIS A 125 -14.30 -3.85 -19.03
N ILE A 126 -13.43 -3.09 -19.70
CA ILE A 126 -13.77 -1.78 -20.26
C ILE A 126 -13.63 -1.85 -21.77
N SER A 127 -14.77 -1.80 -22.47
CA SER A 127 -14.83 -1.80 -23.92
C SER A 127 -14.64 -0.39 -24.45
N HIS A 128 -13.66 -0.19 -25.33
CA HIS A 128 -13.45 1.09 -26.00
C HIS A 128 -14.42 1.22 -27.18
N PRO A 129 -15.15 2.34 -27.33
CA PRO A 129 -16.14 2.52 -28.41
C PRO A 129 -15.56 2.37 -29.82
N GLU A 130 -14.29 2.75 -30.03
CA GLU A 130 -13.68 2.82 -31.37
C GLU A 130 -12.71 1.68 -31.73
N PHE A 131 -12.41 0.75 -30.81
CA PHE A 131 -11.23 -0.13 -30.92
C PHE A 131 -11.46 -1.63 -30.71
N ASP A 132 -12.70 -2.15 -30.70
CA ASP A 132 -12.85 -3.60 -30.83
C ASP A 132 -12.73 -3.99 -32.32
N PRO A 133 -11.67 -4.67 -32.78
CA PRO A 133 -11.61 -5.17 -34.16
C PRO A 133 -12.73 -6.19 -34.47
N ASN A 134 -13.46 -6.68 -33.47
CA ASN A 134 -14.67 -7.48 -33.66
C ASN A 134 -15.94 -6.62 -33.85
N LEU A 135 -15.88 -5.30 -33.64
CA LEU A 135 -16.97 -4.32 -33.88
C LEU A 135 -17.10 -3.92 -35.36
N LEU A 136 -16.76 -4.82 -36.31
CA LEU A 136 -16.98 -4.65 -37.76
C LEU A 136 -18.48 -4.61 -38.17
N PHE A 137 -19.39 -4.39 -37.22
CA PHE A 137 -20.83 -4.38 -37.41
C PHE A 137 -21.38 -2.96 -37.19
N PRO A 138 -21.54 -2.15 -38.25
CA PRO A 138 -22.04 -0.78 -38.17
C PRO A 138 -23.51 -0.66 -37.69
N GLU A 139 -24.17 -1.77 -37.33
CA GLU A 139 -25.58 -1.83 -36.93
C GLU A 139 -25.80 -2.22 -35.45
N MET A 140 -24.74 -2.52 -34.69
CA MET A 140 -24.88 -2.94 -33.28
C MET A 140 -25.22 -1.73 -32.39
N ASN A 141 -26.35 -1.77 -31.70
CA ASN A 141 -26.70 -0.73 -30.72
C ASN A 141 -25.94 -0.96 -29.39
N PHE A 142 -25.99 0.02 -28.48
CA PHE A 142 -25.28 -0.05 -27.20
C PHE A 142 -25.68 -1.25 -26.32
N GLN A 143 -26.94 -1.68 -26.36
CA GLN A 143 -27.43 -2.81 -25.55
C GLN A 143 -26.89 -4.14 -26.07
N ASP A 144 -26.84 -4.30 -27.40
CA ASP A 144 -26.27 -5.49 -28.04
C ASP A 144 -24.77 -5.60 -27.79
N LEU A 145 -24.05 -4.47 -27.77
CA LEU A 145 -22.63 -4.42 -27.43
C LEU A 145 -22.38 -4.82 -25.96
N GLU A 146 -23.19 -4.30 -25.03
CA GLU A 146 -23.06 -4.66 -23.61
C GLU A 146 -23.34 -6.15 -23.39
N ALA A 147 -24.36 -6.71 -24.04
CA ALA A 147 -24.66 -8.13 -24.00
C ALA A 147 -23.51 -8.98 -24.56
N PHE A 148 -22.97 -8.60 -25.73
CA PHE A 148 -21.84 -9.30 -26.35
C PHE A 148 -20.60 -9.34 -25.45
N GLN A 149 -20.26 -8.21 -24.82
CA GLN A 149 -19.11 -8.15 -23.93
C GLN A 149 -19.35 -8.88 -22.60
N LYS A 150 -20.61 -8.98 -22.13
CA LYS A 150 -20.99 -9.85 -21.00
C LYS A 150 -20.81 -11.33 -21.36
N ASP A 151 -21.29 -11.76 -22.51
CA ASP A 151 -21.08 -13.14 -22.98
C ASP A 151 -19.59 -13.48 -23.08
N ARG A 152 -18.77 -12.53 -23.55
CA ARG A 152 -17.31 -12.68 -23.61
C ARG A 152 -16.66 -12.76 -22.23
N MET A 153 -17.13 -11.95 -21.28
CA MET A 153 -16.71 -12.02 -19.88
C MET A 153 -17.04 -13.39 -19.27
N ASP A 154 -18.25 -13.91 -19.49
CA ASP A 154 -18.66 -15.21 -18.98
C ASP A 154 -17.81 -16.35 -19.56
N HIS A 155 -17.51 -16.30 -20.86
CA HIS A 155 -16.57 -17.24 -21.48
C HIS A 155 -15.17 -17.14 -20.88
N PHE A 156 -14.66 -15.93 -20.69
CA PHE A 156 -13.36 -15.72 -20.07
C PHE A 156 -13.30 -16.31 -18.66
N LEU A 157 -14.31 -16.07 -17.82
CA LEU A 157 -14.36 -16.64 -16.46
C LEU A 157 -14.38 -18.17 -16.50
N LYS A 158 -15.11 -18.77 -17.45
CA LYS A 158 -15.13 -20.22 -17.65
C LYS A 158 -13.79 -20.78 -18.15
N GLU A 159 -13.07 -20.05 -19.01
CA GLU A 159 -11.72 -20.44 -19.41
C GLU A 159 -10.74 -20.40 -18.24
N VAL A 160 -10.92 -19.45 -17.31
CA VAL A 160 -10.05 -19.27 -16.15
C VAL A 160 -10.31 -20.30 -15.05
N PHE A 161 -11.58 -20.59 -14.73
CA PHE A 161 -11.99 -21.38 -13.57
C PHE A 161 -12.76 -22.67 -13.88
N GLY A 162 -13.13 -22.91 -15.14
CA GLY A 162 -14.04 -23.99 -15.53
C GLY A 162 -15.51 -23.62 -15.34
N GLU A 163 -16.40 -24.61 -15.30
CA GLU A 163 -17.85 -24.37 -15.15
C GLU A 163 -18.25 -23.88 -13.75
N GLU A 164 -17.42 -24.14 -12.73
CA GLU A 164 -17.66 -23.74 -11.34
C GLU A 164 -16.86 -22.47 -11.02
N ILE A 165 -17.44 -21.30 -11.35
CA ILE A 165 -16.84 -20.00 -11.02
C ILE A 165 -17.01 -19.74 -9.51
N PRO A 166 -15.95 -19.33 -8.78
CA PRO A 166 -16.04 -19.00 -7.36
C PRO A 166 -17.11 -17.94 -7.05
N GLU A 167 -17.91 -18.16 -5.99
CA GLU A 167 -19.04 -17.30 -5.62
C GLU A 167 -18.63 -15.88 -5.22
N ASN A 168 -17.38 -15.67 -4.82
CA ASN A 168 -16.86 -14.37 -4.43
C ASN A 168 -16.39 -13.52 -5.62
N ILE A 169 -16.65 -13.95 -6.87
CA ILE A 169 -16.34 -13.21 -8.08
C ILE A 169 -17.59 -12.51 -8.61
N ASN A 170 -17.51 -11.18 -8.69
CA ASN A 170 -18.44 -10.35 -9.43
C ASN A 170 -17.82 -9.95 -10.77
N SER A 171 -18.63 -9.73 -11.81
CA SER A 171 -18.16 -9.22 -13.09
C SER A 171 -18.90 -7.94 -13.50
N LYS A 172 -18.18 -7.01 -14.11
CA LYS A 172 -18.69 -5.74 -14.63
C LYS A 172 -18.12 -5.49 -16.02
N VAL A 173 -18.98 -5.01 -16.91
CA VAL A 173 -18.61 -4.53 -18.24
C VAL A 173 -19.01 -3.07 -18.34
N GLU A 174 -18.05 -2.23 -18.70
CA GLU A 174 -18.26 -0.79 -18.87
C GLU A 174 -17.78 -0.33 -20.25
N ILE A 175 -18.29 0.81 -20.71
CA ILE A 175 -17.86 1.44 -21.96
C ILE A 175 -17.09 2.71 -21.62
N GLY A 176 -15.90 2.85 -22.20
CA GLY A 176 -15.09 4.06 -22.03
C GLY A 176 -13.59 3.81 -22.18
N PHE A 177 -12.80 4.70 -21.58
CA PHE A 177 -11.35 4.59 -21.55
C PHE A 177 -10.89 3.81 -20.32
N ALA A 178 -10.09 2.76 -20.55
CA ALA A 178 -9.67 1.84 -19.50
C ALA A 178 -9.03 2.56 -18.29
N VAL A 179 -8.02 3.41 -18.54
CA VAL A 179 -7.31 4.13 -17.48
C VAL A 179 -8.26 5.02 -16.68
N GLU A 180 -9.14 5.75 -17.35
CA GLU A 180 -10.07 6.69 -16.68
C GLU A 180 -11.07 5.96 -15.80
N GLN A 181 -11.70 4.89 -16.28
CA GLN A 181 -12.67 4.14 -15.50
C GLN A 181 -12.01 3.41 -14.33
N ILE A 182 -10.85 2.77 -14.54
CA ILE A 182 -10.13 2.08 -13.45
C ILE A 182 -9.73 3.07 -12.35
N VAL A 183 -9.20 4.24 -12.72
CA VAL A 183 -8.83 5.29 -11.75
C VAL A 183 -10.07 5.83 -11.03
N LYS A 184 -11.21 5.98 -11.73
CA LYS A 184 -12.48 6.37 -11.12
C LYS A 184 -12.93 5.36 -10.06
N HIS A 185 -12.87 4.05 -10.35
CA HIS A 185 -13.15 2.99 -9.37
C HIS A 185 -12.17 3.01 -8.20
N SER A 186 -10.88 3.27 -8.45
CA SER A 186 -9.89 3.41 -7.37
C SER A 186 -10.23 4.54 -6.38
N ALA A 187 -10.95 5.56 -6.84
CA ALA A 187 -11.31 6.75 -6.07
C ALA A 187 -12.71 6.66 -5.41
N SER A 188 -13.52 5.65 -5.73
CA SER A 188 -14.87 5.50 -5.15
C SER A 188 -14.83 5.10 -3.67
N GLY A 189 -13.73 4.48 -3.24
CA GLY A 189 -13.60 3.87 -1.91
C GLY A 189 -14.26 2.49 -1.80
N GLU A 190 -14.77 1.93 -2.91
CA GLU A 190 -15.35 0.58 -2.97
C GLU A 190 -14.31 -0.54 -2.99
N PHE A 191 -13.08 -0.23 -3.41
CA PHE A 191 -12.02 -1.21 -3.58
C PHE A 191 -10.81 -0.84 -2.74
N ASP A 192 -10.29 -1.83 -2.02
CA ASP A 192 -9.08 -1.69 -1.21
C ASP A 192 -7.84 -1.85 -2.09
N LEU A 193 -7.90 -2.71 -3.11
CA LEU A 193 -6.77 -3.06 -3.96
C LEU A 193 -7.19 -3.19 -5.42
N ILE A 194 -6.33 -2.73 -6.32
CA ILE A 194 -6.39 -3.09 -7.74
C ILE A 194 -5.33 -4.15 -8.01
N VAL A 195 -5.72 -5.30 -8.57
CA VAL A 195 -4.77 -6.32 -9.05
C VAL A 195 -4.78 -6.32 -10.58
N MET A 196 -3.62 -6.10 -11.18
CA MET A 196 -3.46 -6.08 -12.64
C MET A 196 -2.34 -6.99 -13.08
N GLY A 197 -2.53 -7.59 -14.25
CA GLY A 197 -1.45 -8.23 -14.96
C GLY A 197 -0.38 -7.23 -15.37
N GLY A 198 0.87 -7.69 -15.42
CA GLY A 198 1.94 -7.02 -16.14
C GLY A 198 1.71 -7.05 -17.66
N ARG A 199 2.79 -7.04 -18.44
CA ARG A 199 2.72 -7.19 -19.89
C ARG A 199 2.69 -8.68 -20.29
N GLY A 200 1.89 -9.02 -21.31
CA GLY A 200 1.97 -10.32 -21.98
C GLY A 200 2.91 -10.37 -23.19
N ASP A 201 3.14 -11.58 -23.68
CA ASP A 201 4.14 -12.05 -24.66
C ASP A 201 4.33 -11.26 -25.97
N LYS A 202 3.54 -10.21 -26.26
CA LYS A 202 3.62 -9.41 -27.50
C LYS A 202 4.53 -8.18 -27.40
N GLY A 203 5.46 -8.17 -26.44
CA GLY A 203 6.30 -7.02 -26.13
C GLY A 203 7.78 -7.18 -26.46
N THR A 204 8.41 -6.10 -26.91
CA THR A 204 9.88 -5.99 -26.90
C THR A 204 10.42 -6.38 -25.52
N LEU A 205 11.49 -7.20 -25.54
CA LEU A 205 12.17 -7.87 -24.41
C LEU A 205 12.51 -7.00 -23.18
N GLU A 206 12.32 -5.68 -23.27
CA GLU A 206 12.76 -4.70 -22.29
C GLU A 206 11.62 -4.08 -21.45
N LYS A 207 10.35 -4.47 -21.66
CA LYS A 207 9.21 -3.86 -20.93
C LYS A 207 8.26 -4.89 -20.30
N TRP A 208 8.25 -4.92 -18.96
CA TRP A 208 7.44 -5.82 -18.14
C TRP A 208 6.04 -5.27 -17.78
N PHE A 209 5.79 -3.95 -17.92
CA PHE A 209 4.48 -3.34 -17.65
C PHE A 209 3.86 -2.73 -18.91
N GLY A 210 2.54 -2.85 -19.04
CA GLY A 210 1.75 -2.25 -20.12
C GLY A 210 1.53 -0.76 -19.90
N SER A 211 1.10 -0.04 -20.94
CA SER A 211 0.75 1.39 -20.84
C SER A 211 -0.40 1.61 -19.85
N VAL A 212 -1.44 0.78 -19.90
CA VAL A 212 -2.61 0.89 -19.00
C VAL A 212 -2.20 0.63 -17.55
N SER A 213 -1.51 -0.48 -17.26
CA SER A 213 -1.10 -0.81 -15.88
C SER A 213 -0.17 0.25 -15.31
N THR A 214 0.75 0.79 -16.12
CA THR A 214 1.64 1.88 -15.69
C THR A 214 0.86 3.17 -15.40
N SER A 215 -0.07 3.57 -16.28
CA SER A 215 -0.89 4.76 -16.06
C SER A 215 -1.82 4.63 -14.86
N VAL A 216 -2.45 3.46 -14.66
CA VAL A 216 -3.27 3.17 -13.48
C VAL A 216 -2.43 3.27 -12.21
N THR A 217 -1.28 2.61 -12.18
CA THR A 217 -0.33 2.66 -11.04
C THR A 217 0.06 4.08 -10.66
N GLN A 218 0.20 4.98 -11.64
CA GLN A 218 0.55 6.39 -11.39
C GLN A 218 -0.61 7.26 -10.89
N LEU A 219 -1.86 6.88 -11.17
CA LEU A 219 -3.03 7.74 -11.00
C LEU A 219 -4.04 7.22 -9.96
N ALA A 220 -4.01 5.93 -9.65
CA ALA A 220 -4.93 5.28 -8.73
C ALA A 220 -4.85 5.88 -7.31
N LYS A 221 -5.99 5.80 -6.60
CA LYS A 221 -6.17 6.29 -5.21
C LYS A 221 -6.16 5.18 -4.16
N CYS A 222 -6.13 3.93 -4.59
CA CYS A 222 -5.85 2.77 -3.76
C CYS A 222 -4.58 2.05 -4.27
N PRO A 223 -3.97 1.18 -3.44
CA PRO A 223 -2.84 0.35 -3.87
C PRO A 223 -3.09 -0.40 -5.17
N VAL A 224 -2.04 -0.55 -5.97
CA VAL A 224 -2.04 -1.34 -7.20
C VAL A 224 -1.01 -2.45 -7.09
N LEU A 225 -1.45 -3.70 -7.18
CA LEU A 225 -0.61 -4.89 -7.20
C LEU A 225 -0.46 -5.40 -8.63
N LEU A 226 0.76 -5.37 -9.14
CA LEU A 226 1.13 -5.81 -10.47
C LEU A 226 1.66 -7.25 -10.41
N ILE A 227 1.04 -8.14 -11.18
CA ILE A 227 1.35 -9.57 -11.20
C ILE A 227 2.13 -9.92 -12.48
N PRO A 228 3.40 -10.36 -12.38
CA PRO A 228 4.13 -10.90 -13.52
C PRO A 228 3.42 -12.12 -14.11
N GLN A 229 3.54 -12.33 -15.42
CA GLN A 229 2.97 -13.48 -16.11
C GLN A 229 3.46 -14.80 -15.52
N GLY A 230 2.55 -15.77 -15.37
CA GLY A 230 2.86 -17.08 -14.80
C GLY A 230 3.10 -17.10 -13.28
N THR A 231 2.88 -15.99 -12.59
CA THR A 231 2.99 -15.95 -11.12
C THR A 231 1.84 -16.72 -10.50
N ILE A 232 2.17 -17.69 -9.66
CA ILE A 232 1.21 -18.44 -8.84
C ILE A 232 1.16 -17.78 -7.47
N TYR A 233 -0.04 -17.62 -6.91
CA TYR A 233 -0.19 -17.08 -5.57
C TYR A 233 0.35 -18.04 -4.51
N GLU A 234 1.24 -17.52 -3.67
CA GLU A 234 1.61 -18.09 -2.38
C GLU A 234 1.53 -16.97 -1.33
N PRO A 235 1.19 -17.28 -0.06
CA PRO A 235 1.23 -16.29 1.01
C PRO A 235 2.63 -15.66 1.12
N PHE A 236 2.67 -14.33 1.18
CA PHE A 236 3.94 -13.60 1.24
C PHE A 236 4.67 -13.86 2.56
N LYS A 237 5.89 -14.40 2.50
CA LYS A 237 6.73 -14.65 3.68
C LYS A 237 7.80 -13.58 3.82
N HIS A 238 8.34 -13.09 2.71
CA HIS A 238 9.35 -12.05 2.68
C HIS A 238 8.90 -10.88 1.83
N ILE A 239 8.72 -9.73 2.46
CA ILE A 239 8.27 -8.49 1.80
C ILE A 239 9.44 -7.51 1.74
N LEU A 240 9.81 -7.08 0.55
CA LEU A 240 10.74 -5.96 0.37
C LEU A 240 9.95 -4.66 0.36
N PHE A 241 10.27 -3.74 1.26
CA PHE A 241 9.78 -2.37 1.20
C PHE A 241 10.91 -1.47 0.69
N ALA A 242 10.80 -1.02 -0.56
CA ALA A 242 11.79 -0.16 -1.19
C ALA A 242 11.52 1.29 -0.80
N SER A 243 12.42 1.88 -0.01
CA SER A 243 12.23 3.22 0.54
C SER A 243 13.20 4.24 -0.07
N ASN A 244 12.64 5.34 -0.60
CA ASN A 244 13.36 6.61 -0.78
C ASN A 244 13.19 7.57 0.42
N PHE A 245 12.60 7.07 1.51
CA PHE A 245 12.42 7.71 2.81
C PHE A 245 11.55 8.97 2.87
N GLU A 246 11.53 9.80 1.82
CA GLU A 246 10.57 10.91 1.67
C GLU A 246 9.13 10.41 1.58
N SER A 247 8.94 9.19 1.07
CA SER A 247 7.64 8.54 0.94
C SER A 247 7.24 7.69 2.14
N THR A 248 8.11 7.54 3.14
CA THR A 248 7.80 6.70 4.30
C THR A 248 7.04 7.51 5.33
N THR A 249 5.77 7.71 5.01
CA THR A 249 4.83 8.35 5.91
C THR A 249 4.27 7.31 6.90
N PRO A 250 3.79 7.75 8.06
CA PRO A 250 3.11 6.91 9.04
C PRO A 250 1.92 6.14 8.45
N GLU A 251 1.17 6.75 7.53
CA GLU A 251 0.06 6.10 6.83
C GLU A 251 0.58 4.92 6.01
N THR A 252 1.68 5.12 5.28
CA THR A 252 2.27 4.06 4.47
C THR A 252 2.86 2.94 5.31
N LEU A 253 3.47 3.27 6.45
CA LEU A 253 3.92 2.27 7.43
C LEU A 253 2.75 1.52 8.07
N SER A 254 1.60 2.16 8.26
CA SER A 254 0.38 1.49 8.72
C SER A 254 -0.15 0.49 7.67
N TYR A 255 -0.13 0.86 6.38
CA TYR A 255 -0.45 -0.07 5.28
C TYR A 255 0.50 -1.27 5.28
N LEU A 256 1.81 -1.01 5.30
CA LEU A 256 2.84 -2.06 5.35
C LEU A 256 2.65 -2.97 6.57
N SER A 257 2.42 -2.40 7.74
CA SER A 257 2.21 -3.16 8.98
C SER A 257 0.97 -4.05 8.89
N SER A 258 -0.11 -3.55 8.29
CA SER A 258 -1.34 -4.33 8.07
C SER A 258 -1.07 -5.51 7.15
N ILE A 259 -0.40 -5.28 6.02
CA ILE A 259 -0.04 -6.34 5.06
C ILE A 259 0.87 -7.38 5.73
N ALA A 260 1.97 -6.94 6.35
CA ALA A 260 2.94 -7.84 6.99
C ALA A 260 2.31 -8.67 8.10
N THR A 261 1.44 -8.06 8.92
CA THR A 261 0.74 -8.78 10.00
C THR A 261 -0.25 -9.79 9.45
N THR A 262 -1.03 -9.43 8.40
CA THR A 262 -2.00 -10.33 7.77
C THR A 262 -1.35 -11.59 7.23
N PHE A 263 -0.15 -11.48 6.65
CA PHE A 263 0.57 -12.63 6.12
C PHE A 263 1.56 -13.27 7.10
N GLY A 264 1.81 -12.64 8.25
CA GLY A 264 2.90 -13.03 9.15
C GLY A 264 4.27 -12.93 8.48
N ALA A 265 4.46 -11.94 7.62
CA ALA A 265 5.62 -11.79 6.75
C ALA A 265 6.78 -11.07 7.46
N ASP A 266 8.00 -11.46 7.10
CA ASP A 266 9.23 -10.76 7.44
C ASP A 266 9.44 -9.59 6.47
N VAL A 267 9.65 -8.39 7.01
CA VAL A 267 9.79 -7.16 6.22
C VAL A 267 11.25 -6.76 6.06
N HIS A 268 11.71 -6.59 4.83
CA HIS A 268 13.02 -6.10 4.46
C HIS A 268 12.89 -4.64 4.02
N PHE A 269 13.23 -3.70 4.89
CA PHE A 269 13.36 -2.29 4.54
C PHE A 269 14.68 -2.09 3.79
N VAL A 270 14.59 -1.92 2.47
CA VAL A 270 15.76 -1.82 1.60
C VAL A 270 15.88 -0.41 1.06
N HIS A 271 17.04 0.20 1.31
CA HIS A 271 17.43 1.46 0.73
C HIS A 271 18.55 1.27 -0.27
N VAL A 272 18.41 1.84 -1.47
CA VAL A 272 19.50 1.90 -2.45
C VAL A 272 20.24 3.21 -2.26
N GLN A 273 21.51 3.13 -1.87
CA GLN A 273 22.35 4.28 -1.64
C GLN A 273 23.05 4.72 -2.94
N ASP A 274 23.06 6.03 -3.19
CA ASP A 274 23.96 6.67 -4.16
C ASP A 274 25.21 7.18 -3.42
N GLU A 275 26.36 7.31 -4.09
CA GLU A 275 27.68 7.58 -3.49
C GLU A 275 27.72 8.86 -2.60
N SER A 276 26.72 9.72 -2.71
CA SER A 276 26.61 11.01 -2.01
C SER A 276 25.92 10.96 -0.62
N SER A 277 25.31 9.85 -0.19
CA SER A 277 24.24 9.88 0.84
C SER A 277 24.57 9.30 2.24
N SER A 278 25.81 8.92 2.54
CA SER A 278 26.15 8.08 3.73
C SER A 278 25.77 8.63 5.11
N LYS A 279 25.68 9.95 5.29
CA LYS A 279 25.24 10.56 6.56
C LYS A 279 23.72 10.58 6.74
N GLN A 280 22.96 10.51 5.66
CA GLN A 280 21.49 10.61 5.69
C GLN A 280 20.86 9.31 6.20
N TYR A 281 21.47 8.16 5.93
CA TYR A 281 20.96 6.84 6.28
C TYR A 281 20.76 6.60 7.78
N LYS A 282 21.71 6.98 8.64
CA LYS A 282 21.60 6.72 10.10
C LYS A 282 20.42 7.44 10.75
N GLU A 283 20.14 8.66 10.29
CA GLU A 283 19.00 9.44 10.78
C GLU A 283 17.67 8.82 10.34
N ILE A 284 17.69 8.18 9.18
CA ILE A 284 16.51 7.58 8.58
C ILE A 284 16.18 6.22 9.20
N GLU A 285 17.18 5.36 9.37
CA GLU A 285 17.05 4.10 10.10
C GLU A 285 16.46 4.36 11.49
N LYS A 286 16.97 5.39 12.17
CA LYS A 286 16.46 5.85 13.46
C LYS A 286 14.98 6.27 13.40
N ARG A 287 14.57 7.08 12.41
CA ARG A 287 13.16 7.51 12.28
C ARG A 287 12.21 6.36 11.99
N LEU A 288 12.58 5.45 11.07
CA LEU A 288 11.76 4.28 10.79
C LEU A 288 11.63 3.40 12.02
N PHE A 289 12.72 3.20 12.75
CA PHE A 289 12.71 2.48 14.01
C PHE A 289 11.81 3.18 15.03
N GLU A 290 11.90 4.50 15.18
CA GLU A 290 11.04 5.27 16.09
C GLU A 290 9.55 5.11 15.74
N ILE A 291 9.17 5.24 14.47
CA ILE A 291 7.76 5.10 14.04
C ILE A 291 7.26 3.67 14.24
N LEU A 292 8.07 2.66 13.89
CA LEU A 292 7.70 1.24 14.07
C LEU A 292 7.49 0.87 15.55
N PHE A 293 8.28 1.47 16.45
CA PHE A 293 8.22 1.18 17.89
C PHE A 293 7.33 2.15 18.69
N GLU A 294 6.73 3.14 18.04
CA GLU A 294 5.93 4.19 18.67
C GLU A 294 4.72 3.61 19.45
N GLY A 295 4.19 2.47 19.00
CA GLY A 295 3.08 1.75 19.64
C GLY A 295 3.47 0.51 20.45
N GLY A 296 4.78 0.23 20.62
CA GLY A 296 5.30 -1.04 21.13
C GLY A 296 6.02 -1.85 20.06
N GLU A 297 6.37 -3.11 20.37
CA GLU A 297 7.02 -3.98 19.38
C GLU A 297 6.11 -4.21 18.16
N PRO A 298 6.62 -4.08 16.92
CA PRO A 298 5.86 -4.41 15.72
C PRO A 298 5.33 -5.84 15.76
N ALA A 299 4.15 -6.06 15.19
CA ALA A 299 3.55 -7.40 15.10
C ALA A 299 4.20 -8.32 14.04
N PHE A 300 5.29 -7.87 13.42
CA PHE A 300 6.02 -8.57 12.36
C PHE A 300 7.52 -8.43 12.58
N SER A 301 8.29 -9.38 12.07
CA SER A 301 9.75 -9.30 12.08
C SER A 301 10.22 -8.38 10.94
N PHE A 302 11.31 -7.65 11.16
CA PHE A 302 11.86 -6.81 10.11
C PHE A 302 13.38 -6.71 10.15
N THR A 303 13.95 -6.38 9.00
CA THR A 303 15.36 -6.03 8.82
C THR A 303 15.46 -4.71 8.08
N MET A 304 16.49 -3.93 8.39
CA MET A 304 16.83 -2.70 7.66
C MET A 304 18.17 -2.92 6.99
N THR A 305 18.27 -2.66 5.69
CA THR A 305 19.49 -2.89 4.92
C THR A 305 19.69 -1.82 3.86
N THR A 306 20.95 -1.44 3.67
CA THR A 306 21.37 -0.62 2.55
C THR A 306 22.04 -1.49 1.51
N VAL A 307 21.71 -1.25 0.25
CA VAL A 307 22.39 -1.85 -0.91
C VAL A 307 22.98 -0.76 -1.77
N GLU A 308 24.10 -1.08 -2.41
CA GLU A 308 24.73 -0.24 -3.43
C GLU A 308 24.41 -0.84 -4.80
N GLY A 309 24.26 0.00 -5.82
CA GLY A 309 24.11 -0.46 -7.19
C GLY A 309 24.12 0.69 -8.19
N GLU A 310 24.46 0.39 -9.43
CA GLU A 310 24.51 1.38 -10.52
C GLU A 310 23.11 1.92 -10.88
N SER A 311 22.08 1.11 -10.64
CA SER A 311 20.68 1.50 -10.76
C SER A 311 19.84 0.98 -9.59
N VAL A 312 18.83 1.77 -9.20
CA VAL A 312 17.90 1.38 -8.11
C VAL A 312 17.17 0.09 -8.44
N SER A 313 16.72 -0.07 -9.69
CA SER A 313 15.97 -1.26 -10.11
C SER A 313 16.83 -2.53 -10.07
N GLU A 314 18.07 -2.46 -10.53
CA GLU A 314 18.98 -3.61 -10.49
C GLU A 314 19.29 -4.02 -9.06
N ALA A 315 19.67 -3.06 -8.19
CA ALA A 315 19.98 -3.33 -6.80
C ALA A 315 18.80 -3.98 -6.05
N LEU A 316 17.58 -3.48 -6.26
CA LEU A 316 16.38 -4.04 -5.63
C LEU A 316 16.06 -5.44 -6.16
N ASN A 317 16.24 -5.70 -7.46
CA ASN A 317 16.02 -7.03 -8.04
C ASN A 317 17.06 -8.05 -7.58
N GLU A 318 18.34 -7.66 -7.52
CA GLU A 318 19.40 -8.52 -7.00
C GLU A 318 19.15 -8.89 -5.54
N TYR A 319 18.77 -7.91 -4.71
CA TYR A 319 18.38 -8.16 -3.34
C TYR A 319 17.17 -9.09 -3.28
N ALA A 320 16.12 -8.82 -4.07
CA ALA A 320 14.90 -9.62 -4.10
C ALA A 320 15.19 -11.10 -4.40
N ASN A 321 16.00 -11.36 -5.43
CA ASN A 321 16.39 -12.72 -5.80
C ASN A 321 17.25 -13.40 -4.71
N LYS A 322 18.20 -12.67 -4.12
CA LYS A 322 19.10 -13.23 -3.09
C LYS A 322 18.37 -13.59 -1.80
N HIS A 323 17.33 -12.83 -1.46
CA HIS A 323 16.59 -12.96 -0.20
C HIS A 323 15.25 -13.68 -0.35
N ASN A 324 14.94 -14.25 -1.53
CA ASN A 324 13.68 -14.91 -1.84
C ASN A 324 12.47 -14.03 -1.48
N ILE A 325 12.49 -12.78 -1.90
CA ILE A 325 11.38 -11.85 -1.69
C ILE A 325 10.18 -12.30 -2.51
N ASP A 326 9.01 -12.39 -1.88
CA ASP A 326 7.75 -12.81 -2.51
C ASP A 326 6.92 -11.61 -2.99
N LEU A 327 7.12 -10.44 -2.36
CA LEU A 327 6.41 -9.20 -2.68
C LEU A 327 7.35 -8.01 -2.54
N MET A 328 7.40 -7.17 -3.58
CA MET A 328 8.01 -5.86 -3.48
C MET A 328 6.93 -4.80 -3.27
N ILE A 329 7.13 -3.91 -2.30
CA ILE A 329 6.27 -2.76 -2.02
C ILE A 329 7.07 -1.48 -2.27
N MET A 330 6.45 -0.58 -3.03
CA MET A 330 6.98 0.75 -3.33
C MET A 330 5.91 1.79 -3.00
N VAL A 331 6.34 2.98 -2.59
CA VAL A 331 5.44 4.10 -2.31
C VAL A 331 5.61 5.17 -3.37
N HIS A 332 4.51 5.76 -3.80
CA HIS A 332 4.51 6.77 -4.86
C HIS A 332 4.25 8.19 -4.32
N PRO A 333 5.28 8.98 -3.96
CA PRO A 333 5.15 10.31 -3.36
C PRO A 333 4.91 11.48 -4.36
N HIS A 334 4.33 11.22 -5.54
CA HIS A 334 4.33 12.10 -6.75
C HIS A 334 5.48 11.82 -7.73
N ARG A 335 5.25 12.23 -9.00
CA ARG A 335 5.93 11.87 -10.27
C ARG A 335 7.45 11.63 -10.22
N SER A 336 8.17 12.31 -9.32
CA SER A 336 9.63 12.33 -9.26
C SER A 336 10.26 10.99 -8.84
N PHE A 337 9.58 10.13 -8.08
CA PHE A 337 10.15 8.84 -7.66
C PHE A 337 10.34 7.86 -8.83
N TRP A 338 9.36 7.76 -9.73
CA TRP A 338 9.54 6.97 -10.96
C TRP A 338 10.67 7.58 -11.78
N GLU A 339 10.66 8.90 -12.03
CA GLU A 339 11.72 9.56 -12.82
C GLU A 339 13.13 9.18 -12.32
N ASN A 340 13.38 9.17 -11.01
CA ASN A 340 14.69 8.82 -10.44
C ASN A 340 15.03 7.32 -10.51
N ILE A 341 14.05 6.40 -10.36
CA ILE A 341 14.30 4.96 -10.56
C ILE A 341 14.59 4.64 -12.03
N PHE A 342 14.06 5.43 -12.97
CA PHE A 342 14.22 5.23 -14.43
C PHE A 342 15.29 6.11 -15.08
N HIS A 343 16.16 6.77 -14.31
CA HIS A 343 17.25 7.60 -14.86
C HIS A 343 18.65 7.06 -14.55
N LYS A 344 19.23 6.30 -15.50
CA LYS A 344 20.64 6.42 -15.96
C LYS A 344 21.09 5.45 -17.07
N SER A 345 20.20 4.75 -17.78
CA SER A 345 20.57 4.13 -19.06
C SER A 345 19.52 4.42 -20.13
N VAL A 346 19.94 5.22 -21.11
CA VAL A 346 19.41 5.41 -22.47
C VAL A 346 17.94 4.98 -22.71
N THR A 347 17.09 6.01 -22.89
CA THR A 347 15.69 5.95 -23.35
C THR A 347 14.64 5.94 -22.24
N LYS A 348 13.87 7.03 -22.20
CA LYS A 348 12.69 7.30 -21.37
C LYS A 348 11.59 6.25 -21.62
N SER A 349 11.75 5.03 -21.10
CA SER A 349 10.85 3.90 -21.39
C SER A 349 10.64 3.00 -20.17
N MET A 350 9.87 3.55 -19.23
CA MET A 350 8.82 2.91 -18.41
C MET A 350 8.73 1.37 -18.52
N ALA A 351 9.44 0.66 -17.64
CA ALA A 351 9.03 -0.60 -17.05
C ALA A 351 10.04 -0.99 -15.96
N PHE A 352 9.63 -1.02 -14.70
CA PHE A 352 10.39 -1.74 -13.69
C PHE A 352 10.29 -3.22 -14.03
N ASN A 353 11.42 -3.86 -14.33
CA ASN A 353 11.45 -5.27 -14.67
C ASN A 353 11.58 -6.05 -13.35
N THR A 354 10.50 -6.67 -12.91
CA THR A 354 10.50 -7.52 -11.71
C THR A 354 9.84 -8.85 -12.01
N ARG A 355 10.49 -9.91 -11.53
CA ARG A 355 9.96 -11.28 -11.60
C ARG A 355 9.02 -11.62 -10.45
N ILE A 356 8.89 -10.70 -9.49
CA ILE A 356 8.04 -10.86 -8.31
C ILE A 356 6.90 -9.84 -8.34
N PRO A 357 5.74 -10.15 -7.72
CA PRO A 357 4.66 -9.20 -7.51
C PRO A 357 5.16 -7.85 -6.99
N LEU A 358 4.64 -6.77 -7.57
CA LEU A 358 4.97 -5.40 -7.20
C LEU A 358 3.72 -4.65 -6.77
N MET A 359 3.64 -4.30 -5.48
CA MET A 359 2.63 -3.40 -4.96
C MET A 359 3.13 -1.96 -4.95
N VAL A 360 2.31 -1.06 -5.47
CA VAL A 360 2.56 0.37 -5.41
C VAL A 360 1.48 1.02 -4.57
N ILE A 361 1.89 1.63 -3.47
CA ILE A 361 1.01 2.35 -2.54
C ILE A 361 0.97 3.83 -2.97
N PRO A 362 -0.22 4.40 -3.23
CA PRO A 362 -0.33 5.84 -3.46
C PRO A 362 0.00 6.59 -2.18
N ALA A 363 0.85 7.63 -2.26
CA ALA A 363 1.13 8.53 -1.15
C ALA A 363 0.06 9.62 -1.00
#